data_AF-A0A679I860-F1
#
_entry.id   AF-A0A679I860-F1
#
_cell.length_a   1.000
_cell.length_b   1.000
_cell.length_c   1.000
_cell.angle_alpha   90.00
_cell.angle_beta   90.00
_cell.angle_gamma   90.00
#
_symmetry.space_group_name_H-M   'P 1'
#
loop_
_entity.id
_entity.type
_entity.pdbx_description
1 polymer ?
#
loop_
_entity_poly.entity_id
_entity_poly.type
_entity_poly.pdbx_seq_one_letter_code
_entity_poly.pdbx_strand_id
1 'polypeptide(L)'
;MFYQQAMEPAELLNTLAVNSECFFVIKAQLPNKAYHVAVYKYDKEYFLLLDPRLFQQIIKTKAEVHGDEDEVLPYIEEALEDNLYQLVAEDYVKLDLHTLTHLAKKNTVSIRFYEFY
;
A
#
# COMPACT_ATOMS: atom_id res chain seq x y z
N MET A 1 12.22 -12.15 -0.55
CA MET A 1 10.95 -12.85 -0.83
C MET A 1 9.87 -12.19 -0.01
N PHE A 2 8.81 -11.65 -0.63
CA PHE A 2 7.77 -10.94 0.14
C PHE A 2 6.57 -11.82 0.49
N TYR A 3 5.91 -11.48 1.60
CA TYR A 3 4.60 -12.02 1.93
C TYR A 3 3.50 -11.05 1.52
N GLN A 4 2.54 -11.53 0.71
CA GLN A 4 1.38 -10.74 0.30
C GLN A 4 0.15 -11.13 1.10
N GLN A 5 -0.49 -10.15 1.75
CA GLN A 5 -1.74 -10.36 2.48
C GLN A 5 -2.80 -9.34 2.10
N ALA A 6 -4.05 -9.80 1.97
CA ALA A 6 -5.21 -8.91 1.98
C ALA A 6 -5.51 -8.52 3.43
N MET A 7 -5.56 -7.21 3.71
CA MET A 7 -5.79 -6.69 5.07
C MET A 7 -7.02 -5.82 5.13
N GLU A 8 -7.65 -5.78 6.29
CA GLU A 8 -8.61 -4.72 6.63
C GLU A 8 -7.87 -3.44 7.08
N PRO A 9 -8.45 -2.25 6.93
CA PRO A 9 -7.79 -0.99 7.33
C PRO A 9 -7.33 -0.97 8.79
N ALA A 10 -8.12 -1.57 9.68
CA ALA A 10 -7.79 -1.66 11.10
C ALA A 10 -6.62 -2.63 11.39
N GLU A 11 -6.47 -3.69 10.59
CA GLU A 11 -5.35 -4.62 10.71
C GLU A 11 -4.06 -3.95 10.24
N LEU A 12 -4.12 -3.25 9.09
CA LEU A 12 -2.96 -2.52 8.56
C LEU A 12 -2.44 -1.47 9.56
N LEU A 13 -3.33 -0.74 10.25
CA LEU A 13 -2.93 0.21 11.30
C LEU A 13 -2.05 -0.44 12.38
N ASN A 14 -2.38 -1.65 12.81
CA ASN A 14 -1.60 -2.38 13.81
C ASN A 14 -0.27 -2.86 13.23
N THR A 15 -0.27 -3.37 12.00
CA THR A 15 0.95 -3.86 11.33
C THR A 15 1.96 -2.74 11.09
N LEU A 16 1.51 -1.56 10.67
CA LEU A 16 2.37 -0.40 10.45
C LEU A 16 3.11 0.07 11.71
N ALA A 17 2.60 -0.23 12.90
CA ALA A 17 3.27 0.10 14.16
C ALA A 17 4.47 -0.82 14.46
N VAL A 18 4.48 -2.04 13.91
CA VAL A 18 5.49 -3.07 14.22
C VAL A 18 6.55 -3.18 13.13
N ASN A 19 6.15 -3.03 11.86
CA ASN A 19 7.04 -3.30 10.72
C ASN A 19 7.85 -2.06 10.35
N SER A 20 9.18 -2.16 10.29
CA SER A 20 10.05 -1.06 9.86
C SER A 20 9.96 -0.82 8.36
N GLU A 21 9.86 -1.88 7.56
CA GLU A 21 9.81 -1.79 6.10
C GLU A 21 8.61 -2.57 5.56
N CYS A 22 7.81 -1.92 4.72
CA CYS A 22 6.69 -2.58 4.05
C CYS A 22 6.17 -1.76 2.88
N PHE A 23 5.47 -2.41 1.96
CA PHE A 23 4.73 -1.76 0.90
C PHE A 23 3.25 -2.11 1.00
N PHE A 24 2.37 -1.15 0.74
CA PHE A 24 0.95 -1.43 0.70
C PHE A 24 0.21 -0.58 -0.32
N VAL A 25 -0.85 -1.17 -0.86
CA VAL A 25 -1.74 -0.53 -1.82
C VAL A 25 -3.15 -0.55 -1.28
N ILE A 26 -3.76 0.62 -1.22
CA ILE A 26 -5.15 0.80 -0.83
C ILE A 26 -5.96 1.13 -2.07
N LYS A 27 -7.01 0.35 -2.31
CA LYS A 27 -8.02 0.63 -3.33
C LYS A 27 -9.39 0.70 -2.68
N ALA A 28 -10.09 1.80 -2.86
CA ALA A 28 -11.44 1.96 -2.36
C ALA A 28 -12.36 2.61 -3.41
N GLN A 29 -13.58 2.07 -3.55
CA GLN A 29 -14.63 2.69 -4.33
C GLN A 29 -15.54 3.49 -3.40
N LEU A 30 -15.28 4.79 -3.30
CA LEU A 30 -16.13 5.72 -2.56
C LEU A 30 -17.31 6.17 -3.45
N PRO A 31 -18.44 6.63 -2.87
CA PRO A 31 -19.65 6.94 -3.62
C PRO A 31 -19.43 7.87 -4.83
N ASN A 32 -18.50 8.82 -4.73
CA ASN A 32 -18.25 9.83 -5.75
C ASN A 32 -16.81 9.78 -6.32
N LYS A 33 -15.95 8.85 -5.90
CA LYS A 33 -14.54 8.83 -6.27
C LYS A 33 -13.90 7.45 -6.10
N ALA A 34 -13.03 7.07 -7.03
CA ALA A 34 -12.10 5.97 -6.83
C ALA A 34 -10.86 6.48 -6.07
N TYR A 35 -10.53 5.82 -4.96
CA TYR A 35 -9.38 6.12 -4.13
C TYR A 35 -8.34 5.02 -4.32
N HIS A 36 -7.24 5.32 -4.99
CA HIS A 36 -6.12 4.40 -5.20
C HIS A 36 -4.84 5.07 -4.71
N VAL A 37 -4.19 4.45 -3.74
CA VAL A 37 -2.94 4.95 -3.16
C VAL A 37 -1.99 3.79 -2.94
N ALA A 38 -0.72 4.00 -3.24
CA ALA A 38 0.36 3.08 -2.95
C ALA A 38 1.38 3.80 -2.05
N VAL A 39 1.82 3.12 -1.00
CA VAL A 39 2.74 3.68 -0.02
C VAL A 39 3.83 2.67 0.27
N TYR A 40 5.06 3.14 0.22
CA TYR A 40 6.21 2.40 0.73
C TYR A 40 6.63 3.01 2.07
N LYS A 41 6.83 2.18 3.08
CA LYS A 41 7.28 2.59 4.40
C LYS A 41 8.71 2.08 4.59
N TYR A 42 9.59 2.98 5.05
CA TYR A 42 10.93 2.64 5.49
C TYR A 42 11.23 3.36 6.81
N ASP A 43 11.48 2.59 7.87
CA ASP A 43 11.58 3.04 9.26
C ASP A 43 10.38 3.89 9.73
N LYS A 44 10.54 5.22 9.70
CA LYS A 44 9.54 6.21 10.12
C LYS A 44 8.98 7.02 8.95
N GLU A 45 9.53 6.82 7.77
CA GLU A 45 9.19 7.56 6.57
C GLU A 45 8.18 6.79 5.73
N TYR A 46 7.23 7.52 5.18
CA TYR A 46 6.21 7.00 4.30
C TYR A 46 6.33 7.73 2.97
N PHE A 47 6.51 6.98 1.90
CA PHE A 47 6.70 7.48 0.55
C PHE A 47 5.46 7.21 -0.26
N LEU A 48 4.89 8.26 -0.86
CA LEU A 48 3.76 8.14 -1.75
C LEU A 48 4.24 7.69 -3.12
N LEU A 49 3.64 6.62 -3.64
CA LEU A 49 3.97 6.10 -4.97
C LEU A 49 2.76 6.28 -5.89
N LEU A 50 2.98 7.00 -6.98
CA LEU A 50 1.93 7.38 -7.94
C LEU A 50 2.09 6.73 -9.31
N ASP A 51 3.11 5.89 -9.50
CA ASP A 51 3.42 5.29 -10.79
C ASP A 51 2.34 4.29 -11.24
N PRO A 52 1.66 4.52 -12.38
CA PRO A 52 0.69 3.59 -12.94
C PRO A 52 1.24 2.19 -13.24
N ARG A 53 2.54 2.06 -13.59
CA ARG A 53 3.21 0.78 -13.87
C ARG A 53 3.23 -0.11 -12.64
N LEU A 54 3.53 0.48 -11.47
CA LEU A 54 3.48 -0.22 -10.19
C LEU A 54 2.09 -0.80 -9.95
N PHE A 55 1.02 0.00 -10.12
CA PHE A 55 -0.34 -0.50 -9.94
C PHE A 55 -0.72 -1.64 -10.91
N GLN A 56 -0.22 -1.61 -12.14
CA GLN A 56 -0.44 -2.70 -13.11
C GLN A 56 0.27 -3.97 -12.66
N GLN A 57 1.50 -3.86 -12.17
CA GLN A 57 2.27 -5.00 -11.68
C GLN A 57 1.57 -5.66 -10.49
N ILE A 58 1.09 -4.87 -9.53
CA ILE A 58 0.31 -5.34 -8.37
C ILE A 58 -1.00 -6.04 -8.77
N ILE A 59 -1.59 -5.66 -9.90
CA ILE A 59 -2.77 -6.37 -10.43
C ILE A 59 -2.39 -7.73 -11.01
N LYS A 60 -1.21 -7.87 -11.62
CA LYS A 60 -0.74 -9.15 -12.20
C LYS A 60 -0.39 -10.17 -11.12
N THR A 61 0.34 -9.73 -10.09
CA THR A 61 0.76 -10.58 -8.95
C THR A 61 -0.37 -10.82 -7.94
N LYS A 62 -1.59 -10.40 -8.25
CA LYS A 62 -2.71 -10.38 -7.30
C LYS A 62 -3.07 -11.75 -6.73
N ALA A 63 -2.92 -12.81 -7.53
CA ALA A 63 -3.28 -14.18 -7.18
C ALA A 63 -2.19 -14.89 -6.36
N GLU A 64 -1.00 -14.31 -6.25
CA GLU A 64 0.16 -14.93 -5.62
C GLU A 64 0.20 -14.54 -4.14
N VAL A 65 0.24 -15.54 -3.26
CA VAL A 65 0.32 -15.33 -1.80
C VAL A 65 1.79 -15.13 -1.36
N HIS A 66 2.71 -15.80 -2.06
CA HIS A 66 4.15 -15.65 -1.91
C HIS A 66 4.65 -15.25 -3.30
N GLY A 67 5.31 -14.10 -3.38
CA GLY A 67 5.80 -13.57 -4.65
C GLY A 67 7.31 -13.36 -4.60
N ASP A 68 7.88 -13.17 -5.78
CA ASP A 68 9.27 -12.80 -5.90
C ASP A 68 9.42 -11.29 -5.72
N GLU A 69 10.28 -10.91 -4.78
CA GLU A 69 10.62 -9.52 -4.50
C GLU A 69 11.17 -8.82 -5.73
N ASP A 70 11.94 -9.55 -6.53
CA ASP A 70 12.54 -9.08 -7.76
C ASP A 70 11.50 -8.68 -8.83
N GLU A 71 10.23 -9.08 -8.68
CA GLU A 71 9.15 -8.69 -9.60
C GLU A 71 8.44 -7.38 -9.23
N VAL A 72 8.58 -6.90 -7.99
CA VAL A 72 7.86 -5.71 -7.49
C VAL A 72 8.82 -4.59 -7.08
N LEU A 73 9.96 -4.92 -6.46
CA LEU A 73 10.96 -3.95 -6.01
C LEU A 73 11.43 -2.99 -7.12
N PRO A 74 11.76 -3.45 -8.34
CA PRO A 74 12.20 -2.53 -9.40
C PRO A 74 11.15 -1.45 -9.71
N TYR A 75 9.87 -1.78 -9.65
CA TYR A 75 8.79 -0.82 -9.88
C TYR A 75 8.58 0.12 -8.70
N ILE A 76 8.89 -0.30 -7.47
CA ILE A 76 8.88 0.56 -6.29
C ILE A 76 10.03 1.56 -6.38
N GLU A 77 11.24 1.09 -6.69
CA GLU A 77 12.44 1.92 -6.84
C GLU A 77 12.26 2.96 -7.95
N GLU A 78 11.82 2.54 -9.14
CA GLU A 78 11.50 3.46 -10.24
C GLU A 78 10.45 4.50 -9.80
N ALA A 79 9.39 4.09 -9.10
CA ALA A 79 8.35 5.00 -8.63
C ALA A 79 8.85 5.98 -7.55
N LEU A 80 9.80 5.57 -6.69
CA LEU A 80 10.44 6.44 -5.71
C LEU A 80 11.28 7.52 -6.40
N GLU A 81 12.10 7.12 -7.37
CA GLU A 81 12.92 8.05 -8.15
C GLU A 81 12.07 9.03 -8.95
N ASP A 82 11.07 8.52 -9.70
CA ASP A 82 10.18 9.32 -10.54
C ASP A 82 9.34 10.31 -9.71
N ASN A 83 8.96 9.91 -8.48
CA ASN A 83 8.20 10.77 -7.57
C ASN A 83 9.10 11.55 -6.60
N LEU A 84 10.41 11.62 -6.86
CA LEU A 84 11.40 12.38 -6.08
C LEU A 84 11.32 12.11 -4.57
N TYR A 85 11.06 10.86 -4.18
CA TYR A 85 10.94 10.44 -2.79
C TYR A 85 9.89 11.26 -2.02
N GLN A 86 8.76 11.59 -2.66
CA GLN A 86 7.69 12.37 -2.04
C GLN A 86 7.20 11.72 -0.74
N LEU A 87 7.43 12.41 0.37
CA LEU A 87 6.99 11.99 1.70
C LEU A 87 5.52 12.30 1.94
N VAL A 88 4.86 11.43 2.70
CA VAL A 88 3.56 11.66 3.32
C VAL A 88 3.71 11.53 4.83
N ALA A 89 3.07 12.42 5.59
CA ALA A 89 3.10 12.32 7.04
C ALA A 89 2.33 11.07 7.51
N GLU A 90 2.87 10.37 8.50
CA GLU A 90 2.24 9.18 9.11
C GLU A 90 0.80 9.48 9.58
N ASP A 91 0.56 10.66 10.13
CA ASP A 91 -0.77 11.07 10.60
C ASP A 91 -1.81 11.12 9.47
N TYR A 92 -1.41 11.46 8.25
CA TYR A 92 -2.32 11.41 7.09
C TYR A 92 -2.63 9.97 6.68
N VAL A 93 -1.63 9.09 6.70
CA VAL A 93 -1.83 7.65 6.43
C VAL A 93 -2.80 7.07 7.45
N LYS A 94 -2.61 7.38 8.75
CA LYS A 94 -3.52 6.94 9.82
C LYS A 94 -4.91 7.49 9.66
N LEU A 95 -5.04 8.79 9.33
CA LEU A 95 -6.33 9.43 9.10
C LEU A 95 -7.10 8.74 7.98
N ASP A 96 -6.43 8.43 6.86
CA ASP A 96 -7.05 7.71 5.74
C ASP A 96 -7.51 6.31 6.17
N LEU A 97 -6.67 5.55 6.87
CA LEU A 97 -7.03 4.21 7.33
C LEU A 97 -8.21 4.23 8.30
N HIS A 98 -8.22 5.13 9.28
CA HIS A 98 -9.36 5.32 10.19
C HIS A 98 -10.64 5.71 9.44
N THR A 99 -10.52 6.63 8.48
CA THR A 99 -11.65 7.07 7.65
C THR A 99 -12.21 5.89 6.87
N LEU A 100 -11.35 5.06 6.27
CA LEU A 100 -11.75 3.87 5.53
C LEU A 100 -12.36 2.80 6.44
N THR A 101 -11.90 2.63 7.68
CA THR A 101 -12.55 1.74 8.67
C THR A 101 -14.01 2.11 8.90
N HIS A 102 -14.34 3.41 8.94
CA HIS A 102 -15.70 3.89 9.17
C HIS A 102 -16.56 3.99 7.90
N LEU A 103 -15.94 4.27 6.75
CA LEU A 103 -16.63 4.40 5.46
C LEU A 103 -16.84 3.06 4.75
N ALA A 104 -16.08 2.02 5.10
CA ALA A 104 -16.20 0.69 4.51
C ALA A 104 -17.55 0.04 4.88
N LYS A 105 -18.62 0.40 4.16
CA LYS A 105 -19.75 -0.51 3.98
C LYS A 105 -19.22 -1.70 3.17
N LYS A 106 -19.54 -2.93 3.61
CA LYS A 106 -19.04 -4.22 3.10
C LYS A 106 -18.62 -4.17 1.62
N ASN A 107 -17.36 -4.57 1.34
CA ASN A 107 -16.76 -4.81 0.02
C ASN A 107 -16.34 -3.59 -0.83
N THR A 108 -16.17 -2.41 -0.24
CA THR A 108 -15.72 -1.22 -0.98
C THR A 108 -14.23 -0.94 -0.90
N VAL A 109 -13.51 -1.57 0.04
CA VAL A 109 -12.07 -1.36 0.28
C VAL A 109 -11.31 -2.67 0.03
N SER A 110 -10.17 -2.57 -0.64
CA SER A 110 -9.22 -3.65 -0.88
C SER A 110 -7.83 -3.13 -0.57
N ILE A 111 -7.18 -3.71 0.43
CA ILE A 111 -5.80 -3.41 0.78
C ILE A 111 -4.94 -4.62 0.46
N ARG A 112 -3.79 -4.38 -0.14
CA ARG A 112 -2.71 -5.36 -0.31
C ARG A 112 -1.52 -4.90 0.48
N PHE A 113 -1.00 -5.78 1.30
CA PHE A 113 0.17 -5.56 2.13
C PHE A 113 1.29 -6.48 1.67
N TYR A 114 2.51 -5.95 1.63
CA TYR A 114 3.74 -6.62 1.24
C TYR A 114 4.77 -6.36 2.34
N GLU A 115 5.23 -7.44 2.96
CA GLU A 115 6.30 -7.41 3.95
C GLU A 115 7.60 -7.86 3.29
N PHE A 116 8.68 -7.10 3.49
CA PHE A 116 10.02 -7.40 3.01
C PHE A 116 10.86 -7.93 4.18
N TYR A 117 11.67 -8.97 3.94
CA TYR A 117 12.46 -9.68 4.97
C TYR A 117 13.97 -9.60 4.74
#